data_AF-A0A7J4ZND7-F1
#
_entry.id   AF-A0A7J4ZND7-F1
#
_cell.length_a   1.000
_cell.length_b   1.000
_cell.length_c   1.000
_cell.angle_alpha   90.00
_cell.angle_beta   90.00
_cell.angle_gamma   90.00
#
_symmetry.space_group_name_H-M   'P 1'
#
loop_
_entity.id
_entity.type
_entity.pdbx_description
1 polymer ?
#
loop_
_entity_poly.entity_id
_entity_poly.type
_entity_poly.pdbx_seq_one_letter_code
_entity_poly.pdbx_strand_id
1 'polypeptide(L)'
;MPTTDRKLCREAIRKTLVLRAGDTPDASAVAEAALGTWRLVAIRLTPVIGTLGVDVLFKRSLHLTSTAFPWLSSAWDHEENATVLASLKARLEACEKDAAAEASYTLLVTFTELLATLIGESLTERLLGPVWASSSPVPEQESIS
;
A
#
# COMPACT_ATOMS: atom_id res chain seq x y z
N MET A 1 -12.16 14.57 -17.42
CA MET A 1 -12.71 13.20 -17.46
C MET A 1 -11.99 12.35 -16.40
N PRO A 2 -12.51 12.26 -15.16
CA PRO A 2 -11.75 11.69 -14.02
C PRO A 2 -11.86 10.16 -13.87
N THR A 3 -12.63 9.46 -14.71
CA THR A 3 -12.89 8.02 -14.54
C THR A 3 -11.78 7.11 -15.07
N THR A 4 -10.94 7.60 -15.98
CA THR A 4 -9.90 6.81 -16.63
C THR A 4 -8.68 6.69 -15.73
N ASP A 5 -8.25 7.78 -15.10
CA ASP A 5 -7.04 7.83 -14.30
C ASP A 5 -7.17 6.98 -13.02
N ARG A 6 -8.34 7.00 -12.38
CA ARG A 6 -8.66 6.13 -11.23
C ARG A 6 -8.59 4.63 -11.57
N LYS A 7 -9.04 4.23 -12.77
CA LYS A 7 -8.96 2.83 -13.22
C LYS A 7 -7.51 2.41 -13.46
N LEU A 8 -6.72 3.28 -14.07
CA LEU A 8 -5.29 3.03 -14.32
C LEU A 8 -4.52 2.93 -13.00
N CYS A 9 -4.81 3.78 -12.02
CA CYS A 9 -4.19 3.71 -10.71
C CYS A 9 -4.52 2.40 -9.98
N ARG A 10 -5.80 1.98 -10.00
CA ARG A 10 -6.22 0.68 -9.44
C ARG A 10 -5.49 -0.49 -10.08
N GLU A 11 -5.40 -0.51 -11.40
CA GLU A 11 -4.66 -1.56 -12.11
C GLU A 11 -3.17 -1.54 -11.77
N ALA A 12 -2.56 -0.34 -11.69
CA ALA A 12 -1.15 -0.19 -11.33
C ALA A 12 -0.86 -0.74 -9.93
N ILE A 13 -1.70 -0.42 -8.93
CA ILE A 13 -1.60 -0.96 -7.57
C ILE A 13 -1.66 -2.49 -7.59
N ARG A 14 -2.62 -3.07 -8.32
CA ARG A 14 -2.77 -4.53 -8.40
C ARG A 14 -1.55 -5.20 -9.01
N LYS A 15 -1.04 -4.66 -10.13
CA LYS A 15 0.19 -5.14 -10.78
C LYS A 15 1.40 -5.04 -9.86
N THR A 16 1.56 -3.93 -9.16
CA THR A 16 2.68 -3.73 -8.21
C THR A 16 2.66 -4.77 -7.10
N LEU A 17 1.49 -5.06 -6.52
CA LEU A 17 1.36 -6.08 -5.47
C LEU A 17 1.70 -7.47 -5.98
N VAL A 18 1.14 -7.87 -7.13
CA VAL A 18 1.39 -9.18 -7.75
C VAL A 18 2.88 -9.36 -8.05
N LEU A 19 3.48 -8.37 -8.69
CA LEU A 19 4.90 -8.40 -9.02
C LEU A 19 5.78 -8.53 -7.77
N ARG A 20 5.50 -7.74 -6.72
CA ARG A 20 6.30 -7.75 -5.48
C ARG A 20 6.12 -9.02 -4.66
N ALA A 21 5.00 -9.72 -4.81
CA ALA A 21 4.74 -10.99 -4.14
C ALA A 21 5.42 -12.18 -4.84
N GLY A 22 5.88 -12.00 -6.08
CA GLY A 22 6.60 -13.02 -6.86
C GLY A 22 5.67 -14.01 -7.59
N ASP A 23 6.28 -15.03 -8.21
CA ASP A 23 5.58 -15.94 -9.14
C ASP A 23 4.64 -16.95 -8.45
N THR A 24 4.97 -17.36 -7.23
CA THR A 24 4.16 -18.28 -6.41
C THR A 24 3.94 -17.71 -5.03
N PRO A 25 3.11 -16.65 -4.89
CA PRO A 25 2.96 -15.99 -3.61
C PRO A 25 2.21 -16.88 -2.63
N ASP A 26 2.71 -16.98 -1.40
CA ASP A 26 1.92 -17.41 -0.25
C ASP A 26 1.45 -16.17 0.53
N ALA A 27 0.73 -16.36 1.64
CA ALA A 27 0.23 -15.26 2.45
C ALA A 27 1.36 -14.37 3.01
N SER A 28 2.55 -14.93 3.30
CA SER A 28 3.69 -14.17 3.81
C SER A 28 4.35 -13.34 2.72
N ALA A 29 4.50 -13.88 1.51
CA ALA A 29 4.97 -13.14 0.35
C ALA A 29 4.05 -11.94 0.04
N VAL A 30 2.73 -12.15 0.11
CA VAL A 30 1.74 -11.06 -0.04
C VAL A 30 1.89 -10.01 1.07
N ALA A 31 2.04 -10.45 2.32
CA ALA A 31 2.21 -9.54 3.46
C ALA A 31 3.47 -8.68 3.32
N GLU A 32 4.60 -9.29 2.93
CA GLU A 32 5.85 -8.56 2.68
C GLU A 32 5.75 -7.60 1.49
N ALA A 33 5.10 -8.02 0.41
CA ALA A 33 4.84 -7.16 -0.74
C ALA A 33 4.00 -5.94 -0.35
N ALA A 34 2.96 -6.14 0.47
CA ALA A 34 2.12 -5.07 0.98
C ALA A 34 2.92 -4.12 1.88
N LEU A 35 3.67 -4.64 2.85
CA LEU A 35 4.47 -3.83 3.78
C LEU A 35 5.60 -3.07 3.08
N GLY A 36 6.30 -3.71 2.15
CA GLY A 36 7.31 -3.06 1.31
C GLY A 36 6.71 -1.90 0.52
N THR A 37 5.51 -2.10 -0.01
CA THR A 37 4.74 -1.05 -0.70
C THR A 37 4.38 0.10 0.24
N TRP A 38 3.88 -0.19 1.45
CA TRP A 38 3.56 0.84 2.44
C TRP A 38 4.77 1.68 2.85
N ARG A 39 5.94 1.05 3.03
CA ARG A 39 7.19 1.77 3.33
C ARG A 39 7.54 2.77 2.23
N LEU A 40 7.44 2.36 0.97
CA LEU A 40 7.69 3.25 -0.17
C LEU A 40 6.68 4.40 -0.26
N VAL A 41 5.40 4.13 -0.03
CA VAL A 41 4.35 5.15 0.04
C VAL A 41 4.65 6.16 1.15
N ALA A 42 4.96 5.69 2.37
CA ALA A 42 5.26 6.55 3.51
C ALA A 42 6.47 7.46 3.23
N ILE A 43 7.58 6.90 2.72
CA ILE A 43 8.78 7.67 2.37
C ILE A 43 8.47 8.81 1.38
N ARG A 44 7.58 8.57 0.41
CA ARG A 44 7.20 9.58 -0.60
C ARG A 44 6.28 10.65 -0.05
N LEU A 45 5.42 10.32 0.91
CA LEU A 45 4.38 11.22 1.41
C LEU A 45 4.78 12.00 2.66
N THR A 46 5.67 11.48 3.50
CA THR A 46 6.15 12.17 4.70
C THR A 46 6.66 13.59 4.41
N PRO A 47 7.41 13.88 3.33
CA PRO A 47 7.84 15.25 3.01
C PRO A 47 6.70 16.21 2.63
N VAL A 48 5.53 15.71 2.24
CA VAL A 48 4.40 16.51 1.74
C VAL A 48 3.34 16.73 2.81
N ILE A 49 2.98 15.69 3.55
CA ILE A 49 1.89 15.72 4.54
C ILE A 49 2.36 15.44 5.97
N GLY A 50 3.67 15.20 6.16
CA GLY A 50 4.26 14.84 7.46
C GLY A 50 3.98 13.39 7.87
N THR A 51 4.79 12.87 8.81
CA THR A 51 4.62 11.51 9.35
C THR A 51 3.23 11.34 9.98
N LEU A 52 2.79 12.30 10.79
CA LEU A 52 1.47 12.26 11.42
C LEU A 52 0.33 12.23 10.39
N GLY A 53 0.47 12.96 9.28
CA GLY A 53 -0.51 12.95 8.19
C GLY A 53 -0.60 11.58 7.52
N VAL A 54 0.55 10.94 7.25
CA VAL A 54 0.60 9.57 6.72
C VAL A 54 -0.06 8.59 7.69
N ASP A 55 0.27 8.68 8.99
CA ASP A 55 -0.24 7.77 10.02
C ASP A 55 -1.77 7.85 10.15
N VAL A 56 -2.32 9.07 10.23
CA VAL A 56 -3.77 9.29 10.33
C VAL A 56 -4.47 8.77 9.08
N LEU A 57 -3.92 9.04 7.90
CA LEU A 57 -4.51 8.59 6.64
C LEU A 57 -4.47 7.07 6.51
N PHE A 58 -3.37 6.45 6.93
CA PHE A 58 -3.22 4.99 6.95
C PHE A 58 -4.21 4.32 7.89
N LYS A 59 -4.31 4.79 9.14
CA LYS A 59 -5.31 4.29 10.12
C LYS A 59 -6.73 4.45 9.64
N ARG A 60 -7.07 5.61 9.04
CA ARG A 60 -8.38 5.84 8.42
C ARG A 60 -8.65 4.86 7.27
N SER A 61 -7.66 4.59 6.43
CA SER A 61 -7.79 3.62 5.35
C SER A 61 -8.00 2.19 5.87
N LEU A 62 -7.33 1.81 6.98
CA LEU A 62 -7.52 0.52 7.65
C LEU A 62 -8.94 0.39 8.20
N HIS A 63 -9.44 1.45 8.87
CA HIS A 63 -10.80 1.48 9.40
C HIS A 63 -11.86 1.32 8.29
N LEU A 64 -11.68 1.97 7.14
CA LEU A 64 -12.61 1.81 6.01
C LEU A 64 -12.49 0.42 5.36
N THR A 65 -11.27 -0.10 5.23
CA THR A 65 -11.03 -1.42 4.63
C THR A 65 -11.59 -2.55 5.49
N SER A 66 -11.59 -2.40 6.82
CA SER A 66 -12.14 -3.41 7.73
C SER A 66 -13.65 -3.62 7.58
N THR A 67 -14.37 -2.67 6.96
CA THR A 67 -15.80 -2.84 6.62
C THR A 67 -16.03 -3.96 5.60
N ALA A 68 -15.10 -4.15 4.66
CA ALA A 68 -15.12 -5.24 3.68
C ALA A 68 -14.36 -6.49 4.17
N PHE A 69 -13.39 -6.31 5.08
CA PHE A 69 -12.55 -7.37 5.63
C PHE A 69 -12.59 -7.33 7.17
N PRO A 70 -13.63 -7.88 7.82
CA PRO A 70 -13.83 -7.73 9.27
C PRO A 70 -12.66 -8.23 10.15
N TRP A 71 -11.86 -9.19 9.65
CA TRP A 71 -10.65 -9.68 10.33
C TRP A 71 -9.52 -8.62 10.43
N LEU A 72 -9.60 -7.53 9.66
CA LEU A 72 -8.74 -6.34 9.81
C LEU A 72 -9.23 -5.36 10.88
N SER A 73 -10.38 -5.59 11.51
CA SER A 73 -10.89 -4.68 12.55
C SER A 73 -9.94 -4.65 13.76
N SER A 74 -9.51 -3.45 14.17
CA SER A 74 -8.71 -3.19 15.37
C SER A 74 -8.95 -1.77 15.87
N ALA A 75 -8.53 -1.50 17.10
CA ALA A 75 -8.43 -0.15 17.65
C ALA A 75 -7.15 0.57 17.14
N TRP A 76 -6.97 0.65 15.83
CA TRP A 76 -5.78 1.20 15.16
C TRP A 76 -5.43 2.63 15.60
N ASP A 77 -6.43 3.41 16.01
CA ASP A 77 -6.28 4.82 16.35
C ASP A 77 -5.28 5.08 17.49
N HIS A 78 -5.18 4.14 18.44
CA HIS A 78 -4.37 4.29 19.64
C HIS A 78 -2.96 3.68 19.52
N GLU A 79 -2.66 2.99 18.42
CA GLU A 79 -1.40 2.29 18.23
C GLU A 79 -0.35 3.18 17.53
N GLU A 80 0.92 3.01 17.88
CA GLU A 80 2.05 3.61 17.14
C GLU A 80 2.17 2.99 15.75
N ASN A 81 2.59 3.76 14.74
CA ASN A 81 2.59 3.29 13.34
C ASN A 81 3.42 2.01 13.11
N ALA A 82 4.58 1.89 13.77
CA ALA A 82 5.39 0.68 13.68
C ALA A 82 4.63 -0.56 14.18
N THR A 83 3.86 -0.41 15.26
CA THR A 83 2.99 -1.45 15.83
C THR A 83 1.83 -1.77 14.89
N VAL A 84 1.22 -0.75 14.25
CA VAL A 84 0.15 -0.95 13.28
C VAL A 84 0.64 -1.76 12.08
N LEU A 85 1.79 -1.43 11.50
CA LEU A 85 2.35 -2.17 10.35
C LEU A 85 2.72 -3.61 10.71
N ALA A 86 3.31 -3.84 11.89
CA ALA A 86 3.62 -5.18 12.37
C ALA A 86 2.35 -6.01 12.58
N SER A 87 1.33 -5.42 13.20
CA SER A 87 0.02 -6.06 13.41
C SER A 87 -0.71 -6.35 12.10
N LEU A 88 -0.64 -5.43 11.12
CA LEU A 88 -1.17 -5.67 9.77
C LEU A 88 -0.48 -6.87 9.12
N LYS A 89 0.85 -6.95 9.18
CA LYS A 89 1.61 -8.08 8.64
C LYS A 89 1.14 -9.41 9.22
N ALA A 90 1.10 -9.52 10.54
CA ALA A 90 0.70 -10.75 11.22
C ALA A 90 -0.73 -11.19 10.83
N ARG A 91 -1.64 -10.24 10.64
CA ARG A 91 -3.01 -10.54 10.17
C ARG A 91 -3.04 -11.02 8.72
N LEU A 92 -2.26 -10.40 7.85
CA LEU A 92 -2.14 -10.83 6.45
C LEU A 92 -1.56 -12.24 6.35
N GLU A 93 -0.54 -12.55 7.15
CA GLU A 93 0.09 -13.87 7.20
C GLU A 93 -0.84 -14.97 7.74
N ALA A 94 -1.75 -14.60 8.64
CA ALA A 94 -2.74 -15.53 9.22
C ALA A 94 -3.94 -15.80 8.30
N CYS A 95 -4.08 -15.08 7.19
CA CYS A 95 -5.20 -15.24 6.25
C CYS A 95 -4.84 -16.13 5.07
N GLU A 96 -5.87 -16.57 4.34
CA GLU A 96 -5.66 -17.14 3.01
C GLU A 96 -5.03 -16.12 2.07
N LYS A 97 -4.13 -16.59 1.21
CA LYS A 97 -3.38 -15.77 0.24
C LYS A 97 -4.28 -14.80 -0.54
N ASP A 98 -5.39 -15.29 -1.09
CA ASP A 98 -6.28 -14.47 -1.92
C ASP A 98 -6.99 -13.39 -1.08
N ALA A 99 -7.38 -13.71 0.15
CA ALA A 99 -7.94 -12.74 1.09
C ALA A 99 -6.90 -11.68 1.50
N ALA A 100 -5.65 -12.08 1.77
CA ALA A 100 -4.56 -11.17 2.08
C ALA A 100 -4.26 -10.23 0.89
N ALA A 101 -4.30 -10.75 -0.34
CA ALA A 101 -4.04 -9.98 -1.55
C ALA A 101 -5.15 -8.96 -1.81
N GLU A 102 -6.42 -9.38 -1.73
CA GLU A 102 -7.56 -8.48 -1.93
C GLU A 102 -7.66 -7.41 -0.84
N ALA A 103 -7.37 -7.75 0.42
CA ALA A 103 -7.35 -6.78 1.49
C ALA A 103 -6.22 -5.75 1.33
N SER A 104 -5.02 -6.21 0.95
CA SER A 104 -3.87 -5.31 0.68
C SER A 104 -4.16 -4.36 -0.49
N TYR A 105 -4.75 -4.89 -1.57
CA TYR A 105 -5.18 -4.11 -2.72
C TYR A 105 -6.23 -3.07 -2.32
N THR A 106 -7.29 -3.50 -1.61
CA THR A 106 -8.38 -2.62 -1.19
C THR A 106 -7.88 -1.51 -0.26
N LEU A 107 -6.94 -1.82 0.63
CA LEU A 107 -6.34 -0.84 1.54
C LEU A 107 -5.57 0.25 0.78
N LEU A 108 -4.68 -0.14 -0.15
CA LEU A 108 -3.90 0.82 -0.96
C LEU A 108 -4.79 1.69 -1.85
N VAL A 109 -5.84 1.11 -2.43
CA VAL A 109 -6.83 1.86 -3.20
C VAL A 109 -7.56 2.87 -2.32
N THR A 110 -8.08 2.42 -1.18
CA THR A 110 -8.81 3.29 -0.23
C THR A 110 -7.93 4.45 0.24
N PHE A 111 -6.67 4.16 0.58
CA PHE A 111 -5.69 5.17 0.96
C PHE A 111 -5.42 6.17 -0.17
N THR A 112 -5.22 5.69 -1.40
CA THR A 112 -4.93 6.56 -2.55
C THR A 112 -6.11 7.45 -2.88
N GLU A 113 -7.34 6.95 -2.74
CA GLU A 113 -8.56 7.74 -2.92
C GLU A 113 -8.70 8.80 -1.83
N LEU A 114 -8.49 8.45 -0.56
CA LEU A 114 -8.49 9.43 0.53
C LEU A 114 -7.40 10.50 0.32
N LEU A 115 -6.20 10.09 -0.10
CA LEU A 115 -5.11 11.02 -0.41
C LEU A 115 -5.51 11.98 -1.53
N ALA A 116 -6.10 11.47 -2.62
CA ALA A 116 -6.58 12.29 -3.73
C ALA A 116 -7.66 13.29 -3.29
N THR A 117 -8.53 12.92 -2.33
CA THR A 117 -9.47 13.89 -1.76
C THR A 117 -8.80 14.99 -0.93
N LEU A 118 -7.65 14.70 -0.31
CA LEU A 118 -6.93 15.63 0.56
C LEU A 118 -6.04 16.60 -0.23
N ILE A 119 -5.30 16.10 -1.22
CA ILE A 119 -4.25 16.87 -1.92
C ILE A 119 -4.48 17.02 -3.43
N GLY A 120 -5.55 16.42 -3.95
CA GLY A 120 -5.91 16.42 -5.37
C GLY A 120 -5.31 15.26 -6.17
N GLU A 121 -6.07 14.76 -7.14
CA GLU A 121 -5.73 13.61 -8.00
C GLU A 121 -4.37 13.77 -8.68
N SER A 122 -4.13 14.92 -9.32
CA SER A 122 -2.86 15.18 -10.04
C SER A 122 -1.63 15.11 -9.14
N LEU A 123 -1.74 15.59 -7.89
CA LEU A 123 -0.62 15.53 -6.95
C LEU A 123 -0.42 14.11 -6.42
N THR A 124 -1.50 13.40 -6.12
CA THR A 124 -1.46 11.99 -5.73
C THR A 124 -0.79 11.13 -6.79
N GLU A 125 -1.14 11.28 -8.06
CA GLU A 125 -0.52 10.56 -9.17
C GLU A 125 0.97 10.89 -9.31
N ARG A 126 1.33 12.16 -9.21
CA ARG A 126 2.73 12.57 -9.31
C ARG A 126 3.60 12.01 -8.18
N LEU A 127 3.04 11.88 -6.97
CA LEU A 127 3.76 11.38 -5.79
C LEU A 127 3.83 9.85 -5.75
N LEU A 128 2.73 9.16 -6.08
CA LEU A 128 2.61 7.71 -5.95
C LEU A 128 2.85 6.95 -7.27
N GLY A 129 2.75 7.62 -8.42
CA GLY A 129 3.07 7.05 -9.73
C GLY A 129 4.42 6.33 -9.77
N PRO A 130 5.52 6.91 -9.24
CA PRO A 130 6.79 6.22 -9.13
C PRO A 130 6.76 4.95 -8.28
N VAL A 131 5.95 4.89 -7.21
CA VAL A 131 5.83 3.69 -6.36
C VAL A 131 5.24 2.53 -7.15
N TRP A 132 4.31 2.83 -8.06
CA TRP A 132 3.65 1.85 -8.93
C TRP A 132 4.53 1.45 -10.12
N ALA A 133 5.30 2.41 -10.65
CA ALA A 133 6.24 2.21 -11.75
C ALA A 133 7.57 1.59 -11.33
N SER A 134 7.87 1.53 -10.02
CA SER A 134 9.07 0.89 -9.46
C SER A 134 8.96 -0.63 -9.58
N SER A 135 9.08 -1.06 -10.83
CA SER A 135 9.35 -2.40 -11.33
C SER A 135 10.50 -2.24 -12.34
N SER A 136 11.64 -1.74 -11.88
CA SER A 136 12.88 -2.05 -12.56
C SER A 136 13.64 -2.98 -11.63
N PRO A 137 14.13 -4.14 -12.10
CA PRO A 137 15.18 -4.82 -11.38
C PRO A 137 16.34 -3.83 -11.22
N VAL A 138 16.97 -3.87 -10.05
CA VAL A 138 18.25 -3.20 -9.77
C VAL A 138 19.17 -3.45 -10.97
N PRO A 139 19.83 -2.45 -11.57
CA PRO A 139 20.91 -2.74 -12.50
C PRO A 139 22.00 -3.43 -11.67
N GLU A 140 22.26 -4.69 -11.99
CA GLU A 140 23.40 -5.44 -11.50
C GLU A 140 24.62 -4.53 -11.55
N GLN A 141 25.24 -4.32 -10.39
CA GLN A 141 26.51 -3.62 -10.31
C GLN A 141 27.50 -4.41 -11.17
N GLU A 142 27.78 -3.90 -12.37
CA GLU A 142 28.95 -4.31 -13.15
C GLU A 142 30.17 -3.99 -12.29
N SER A 143 30.67 -5.06 -11.66
CA SER A 143 32.02 -5.15 -11.15
C SER A 143 32.98 -4.93 -12.32
N ILE A 144 33.33 -3.68 -12.59
CA ILE A 144 34.44 -3.34 -13.47
C ILE A 144 35.70 -3.30 -12.60
N SER A 145 36.42 -4.41 -12.74
CA SER A 145 37.87 -4.69 -12.63
C SER A 145 38.80 -3.62 -12.08
#